data_AF-A0A1X0R4J4-F1
#
_entry.id   AF-A0A1X0R4J4-F1
#
_cell.length_a   1.000
_cell.length_b   1.000
_cell.length_c   1.000
_cell.angle_alpha   90.00
_cell.angle_beta   90.00
_cell.angle_gamma   90.00
#
_symmetry.space_group_name_H-M   'P 1'
#
loop_
_entity.id
_entity.type
_entity.pdbx_description
1 polymer ?
#
loop_
_entity_poly.entity_id
_entity_poly.type
_entity_poly.pdbx_seq_one_letter_code
_entity_poly.pdbx_strand_id
1 'polypeptide(L)'
;MEKDITKDDLIEPQVSTTHSQEITNCVCHSVLPTADSDRCRSCNQLICIIDNQKQECLTITLKVEKLKSQLKEKQSFNESIKQQLQDLQTTYDKRQQDIKIMIERIDSIEQDIQTVRLKHQVEVAHTKAIEQSKKIAQVELQDLTQKLFEEANVLVFKEQQEKEQLQKQYDDLEHVLTETERQLNLIQTELEQLREKMTHDEEIKTAAINRPQLDMSMLFDQKQPVEVRSILQDQLVLDEFAEFIASVRTVPMTKLSNLSFMKVCLKSDIKPCLQMVRKISIKRVIDAIISKTCLIEPCSKKVDPSFIGCHLCGRTLEEEQERLLLRWRFRLSYFDEWALMDKHCRDRMVSVMEFYDFIRRIKHGYYDNHTILDIYQECSRLRLRMFISR
;
A
#
# COMPACT_ATOMS: atom_id res chain seq x y z
N MET A 1 32.92 11.63 49.67
CA MET A 1 32.81 12.83 50.53
C MET A 1 32.18 12.40 51.83
N GLU A 2 32.99 11.71 52.63
CA GLU A 2 32.71 11.44 54.04
C GLU A 2 32.73 12.79 54.76
N LYS A 3 31.68 13.08 55.50
CA LYS A 3 31.67 14.21 56.44
C LYS A 3 31.50 13.64 57.84
N ASP A 4 32.62 13.70 58.55
CA ASP A 4 32.73 13.61 60.00
C ASP A 4 31.62 14.42 60.66
N ILE A 5 30.87 13.75 61.55
CA ILE A 5 30.06 14.42 62.55
C ILE A 5 30.68 14.05 63.90
N THR A 6 31.42 15.03 64.40
CA THR A 6 32.05 15.10 65.70
C THR A 6 31.08 14.74 66.81
N LYS A 7 31.46 13.72 67.60
CA LYS A 7 30.99 13.50 68.96
C LYS A 7 31.48 14.68 69.80
N ASP A 8 30.57 15.46 70.36
CA ASP A 8 30.83 16.28 71.55
C ASP A 8 29.51 16.51 72.30
N ASP A 9 29.65 16.69 73.61
CA ASP A 9 28.64 16.95 74.63
C ASP A 9 27.98 15.71 75.29
N LEU A 10 28.85 14.93 75.96
CA LEU A 10 28.51 14.38 77.28
C LEU A 10 28.26 15.55 78.25
N ILE A 11 27.00 15.81 78.57
CA ILE A 11 26.62 16.63 79.72
C ILE A 11 26.09 15.68 80.78
N GLU A 12 26.99 15.28 81.69
CA GLU A 12 26.64 14.78 83.02
C GLU A 12 25.88 15.87 83.79
N PRO A 13 24.71 15.58 84.37
CA PRO A 13 24.17 16.41 85.44
C PRO A 13 24.95 16.09 86.71
N GLN A 14 25.84 17.02 87.07
CA GLN A 14 26.51 17.16 88.35
C GLN A 14 25.50 16.96 89.50
N VAL A 15 25.78 15.97 90.36
CA VAL A 15 25.10 15.76 91.63
C VAL A 15 25.52 16.89 92.56
N SER A 16 24.72 17.95 92.61
CA SER A 16 24.85 19.01 93.61
C SER A 16 24.43 18.48 94.97
N THR A 17 25.44 18.09 95.76
CA THR A 17 25.34 17.84 97.19
C THR A 17 25.13 19.16 97.91
N THR A 18 23.88 19.52 98.20
CA THR A 18 23.58 20.57 99.18
C THR A 18 23.50 19.97 100.58
N HIS A 19 24.35 20.52 101.44
CA HIS A 19 24.47 20.23 102.85
C HIS A 19 23.10 20.09 103.55
N SER A 20 22.93 18.93 104.17
CA SER A 20 21.92 18.66 105.18
C SER A 20 22.34 19.33 106.49
N GLN A 21 21.60 20.34 106.92
CA GLN A 21 21.51 20.93 108.27
C GLN A 21 20.33 21.93 108.15
N GLU A 22 19.19 21.83 108.81
CA GLU A 22 18.96 21.57 110.23
C GLU A 22 17.66 20.76 110.45
N ILE A 23 17.72 19.86 111.42
CA ILE A 23 16.58 19.18 112.02
C ILE A 23 16.05 20.08 113.14
N THR A 24 14.79 20.50 113.09
CA THR A 24 14.03 20.83 114.30
C THR A 24 12.57 20.35 114.19
N ASN A 25 12.37 19.15 114.74
CA ASN A 25 11.17 18.63 115.43
C ASN A 25 9.85 18.40 114.66
N CYS A 26 9.71 17.23 114.01
CA CYS A 26 8.45 16.45 114.07
C CYS A 26 8.76 15.02 114.53
N VAL A 27 8.19 14.63 115.68
CA VAL A 27 8.37 13.32 116.35
C VAL A 27 7.44 12.25 115.74
N CYS A 28 7.25 12.29 114.42
CA CYS A 28 6.21 11.52 113.73
C CYS A 28 6.83 10.43 112.84
N HIS A 29 7.36 9.37 113.45
CA HIS A 29 7.87 8.18 112.75
C HIS A 29 6.78 7.26 112.17
N SER A 30 5.52 7.72 112.08
CA SER A 30 4.40 6.91 111.57
C SER A 30 3.48 7.66 110.61
N VAL A 31 3.71 7.35 109.33
CA VAL A 31 2.70 6.97 108.33
C VAL A 31 1.77 8.08 107.83
N LEU A 32 2.10 8.56 106.63
CA LEU A 32 1.20 9.20 105.67
C LEU A 32 -0.19 8.55 105.76
N PRO A 33 -1.30 9.33 105.88
CA PRO A 33 -2.65 8.78 105.93
C PRO A 33 -2.98 7.80 104.79
N THR A 34 -2.39 8.02 103.62
CA THR A 34 -2.43 7.19 102.40
C THR A 34 -1.14 7.45 101.59
N ALA A 35 -0.79 6.59 100.64
CA ALA A 35 0.44 6.71 99.81
C ALA A 35 0.59 8.06 99.07
N ASP A 36 -0.49 8.85 98.95
CA ASP A 36 -0.53 10.11 98.22
C ASP A 36 -0.61 11.37 99.10
N SER A 37 -0.61 11.25 100.45
CA SER A 37 -0.88 12.39 101.33
C SER A 37 0.36 13.28 101.59
N ASP A 38 0.31 14.56 101.20
CA ASP A 38 1.44 15.51 101.36
C ASP A 38 1.54 16.17 102.74
N ARG A 39 0.74 15.68 103.70
CA ARG A 39 0.59 16.30 105.01
C ARG A 39 0.88 15.29 106.12
N CYS A 40 1.58 15.76 107.15
CA CYS A 40 1.82 14.96 108.34
C CYS A 40 0.50 14.68 109.06
N ARG A 41 0.25 13.40 109.38
CA ARG A 41 -0.97 12.92 110.06
C ARG A 41 -1.21 13.57 111.42
N SER A 42 -0.15 14.01 112.11
CA SER A 42 -0.21 14.50 113.49
C SER A 42 -0.33 16.03 113.61
N CYS A 43 0.25 16.80 112.67
CA CYS A 43 0.22 18.26 112.71
C CYS A 43 -0.47 18.92 111.50
N ASN A 44 -0.95 18.11 110.54
CA ASN A 44 -1.59 18.54 109.29
C ASN A 44 -0.75 19.51 108.43
N GLN A 45 0.54 19.63 108.74
CA GLN A 45 1.48 20.50 108.04
C GLN A 45 2.05 19.78 106.81
N LEU A 46 2.27 20.53 105.73
CA LEU A 46 2.89 20.03 104.50
C LEU A 46 4.32 19.54 104.77
N ILE A 47 4.66 18.38 104.23
CA ILE A 47 6.02 17.85 104.27
C ILE A 47 6.78 18.43 103.07
N CYS A 48 7.50 19.53 103.28
CA CYS A 48 8.15 20.31 102.21
C CYS A 48 9.05 19.48 101.28
N ILE A 49 9.71 18.44 101.79
CA ILE A 49 10.57 17.55 100.99
C ILE A 49 9.74 16.74 99.98
N ILE A 50 8.56 16.24 100.38
CA ILE A 50 7.68 15.45 99.51
C ILE A 50 7.04 16.35 98.45
N ASP A 51 6.61 17.55 98.82
CA ASP A 51 6.04 18.52 97.87
C ASP A 51 7.08 18.96 96.81
N ASN A 52 8.31 19.28 97.23
CA ASN A 52 9.41 19.60 96.30
C ASN A 52 9.72 18.42 95.35
N GLN A 53 9.78 17.19 95.86
CA GLN A 53 10.00 16.00 95.04
C GLN A 53 8.83 15.73 94.08
N LYS A 54 7.58 15.99 94.48
CA LYS A 54 6.42 15.90 93.58
C LYS A 54 6.48 16.95 92.47
N GLN A 55 6.88 18.18 92.77
CA GLN A 55 7.05 19.24 91.77
C GLN A 55 8.21 18.93 90.79
N GLU A 56 9.31 18.36 91.27
CA GLU A 56 10.41 17.86 90.43
C GLU A 56 9.94 16.71 89.53
N CYS A 57 9.22 15.73 90.08
CA CYS A 57 8.62 14.64 89.31
C CYS A 57 7.67 15.13 88.22
N LEU A 58 6.83 16.14 88.51
CA LEU A 58 5.96 16.77 87.52
C LEU A 58 6.75 17.47 86.41
N THR A 59 7.79 18.22 86.79
CA THR A 59 8.66 18.94 85.84
C THR A 59 9.42 17.96 84.93
N ILE A 60 9.94 16.86 85.49
CA ILE A 60 10.59 15.79 84.74
C ILE A 60 9.59 15.10 83.81
N THR A 61 8.37 14.83 84.28
CA THR A 61 7.30 14.21 83.48
C THR A 61 6.96 15.06 82.26
N LEU A 62 6.77 16.37 82.43
CA LEU A 62 6.51 17.30 81.32
C LEU A 62 7.69 17.37 80.33
N LYS A 63 8.93 17.34 80.81
CA LYS A 63 10.13 17.27 79.94
C LYS A 63 10.17 15.96 79.15
N VAL A 64 9.88 14.83 79.79
CA VAL A 64 9.82 13.51 79.15
C VAL A 64 8.72 13.48 78.09
N GLU A 65 7.54 14.04 78.36
CA GLU A 65 6.46 14.15 77.39
C GLU A 65 6.84 15.01 76.18
N LYS A 66 7.49 16.16 76.40
CA LYS A 66 8.00 17.01 75.32
C LYS A 66 9.07 16.31 74.48
N LEU A 67 9.98 15.57 75.10
CA LEU A 67 10.99 14.80 74.37
C LEU A 67 10.35 13.64 73.59
N LYS A 68 9.32 13.00 74.14
CA LYS A 68 8.55 11.95 73.45
C LYS A 68 7.82 12.50 72.22
N SER A 69 7.20 13.69 72.30
CA SER A 69 6.55 14.30 71.14
C SER A 69 7.55 14.67 70.05
N GLN A 70 8.69 15.26 70.43
CA GLN A 70 9.78 15.57 69.49
C GLN A 70 10.36 14.31 68.85
N LEU A 71 10.54 13.23 69.60
CA LEU A 71 11.00 11.95 69.07
C LEU A 71 10.02 11.41 68.02
N LYS A 72 8.71 11.48 68.30
CA LYS A 72 7.67 11.02 67.37
C LYS A 72 7.65 11.84 66.07
N GLU A 73 7.80 13.16 66.15
CA GLU A 73 7.91 14.03 64.96
C GLU A 73 9.16 13.73 64.13
N LYS A 74 10.32 13.49 64.78
CA LYS A 74 11.55 13.12 64.07
C LYS A 74 11.44 11.73 63.45
N GLN A 75 10.75 10.80 64.11
CA GLN A 75 10.47 9.46 63.56
C GLN A 75 9.59 9.55 62.31
N SER A 76 8.47 10.28 62.35
CA SER A 76 7.60 10.43 61.18
C SER A 76 8.29 11.15 60.02
N PHE A 77 9.16 12.13 60.32
CA PHE A 77 9.98 12.78 59.31
C PHE A 77 11.01 11.82 58.68
N ASN A 78 11.65 10.98 59.48
CA ASN A 78 12.59 9.96 58.99
C ASN A 78 11.89 8.92 58.09
N GLU A 79 10.69 8.50 58.48
CA GLU A 79 9.85 7.61 57.65
C GLU A 79 9.48 8.26 56.31
N SER A 80 9.13 9.55 56.32
CA SER A 80 8.84 10.29 55.08
C SER A 80 10.07 10.38 54.16
N ILE A 81 11.26 10.67 54.70
CA ILE A 81 12.50 10.69 53.91
C ILE A 81 12.82 9.30 53.35
N LYS A 82 12.65 8.24 54.15
CA LYS A 82 12.86 6.86 53.68
C LYS A 82 11.94 6.52 52.52
N GLN A 83 10.66 6.91 52.61
CA GLN A 83 9.71 6.72 51.52
C GLN A 83 10.15 7.48 50.25
N GLN A 84 10.53 8.75 50.38
CA GLN A 84 11.03 9.54 49.25
C GLN A 84 12.27 8.93 48.60
N LEU A 85 13.21 8.41 49.40
CA LEU A 85 14.39 7.73 48.89
C LEU A 85 14.03 6.45 48.15
N GLN A 86 13.07 5.67 48.65
CA GLN A 86 12.57 4.48 47.97
C GLN A 86 11.88 4.82 46.63
N ASP A 87 11.05 5.86 46.62
CA ASP A 87 10.37 6.32 45.41
C ASP A 87 11.39 6.83 44.35
N LEU A 88 12.43 7.54 44.80
CA LEU A 88 13.50 8.01 43.93
C LEU A 88 14.32 6.83 43.37
N GLN A 89 14.63 5.84 44.20
CA GLN A 89 15.35 4.63 43.79
C GLN A 89 14.56 3.86 42.73
N THR A 90 13.27 3.61 42.95
CA THR A 90 12.42 2.92 41.97
C THR A 90 12.31 3.69 40.65
N THR A 91 12.30 5.03 40.71
CA THR A 91 12.30 5.87 39.51
C THR A 91 13.64 5.81 38.78
N TYR A 92 14.75 5.77 39.52
CA TYR A 92 16.08 5.62 38.95
C TYR A 92 16.23 4.28 38.22
N ASP A 93 15.83 3.17 38.86
CA ASP A 93 15.92 1.84 38.27
C ASP A 93 15.06 1.72 37.00
N LYS A 94 13.84 2.28 37.01
CA LYS A 94 12.98 2.35 35.82
C LYS A 94 13.65 3.10 34.67
N ARG A 95 14.20 4.28 34.95
CA ARG A 95 14.91 5.09 33.92
C ARG A 95 16.13 4.38 33.38
N GLN A 96 16.89 3.66 34.21
CA GLN A 96 18.02 2.86 33.75
C GLN A 96 17.57 1.74 32.80
N GLN A 97 16.46 1.07 33.13
CA GLN A 97 15.89 0.03 32.27
C GLN A 97 15.38 0.61 30.93
N ASP A 98 14.71 1.77 30.97
CA ASP A 98 14.25 2.47 29.75
C ASP A 98 15.42 2.87 28.86
N ILE A 99 16.51 3.39 29.43
CA ILE A 99 17.73 3.72 28.69
C ILE A 99 18.31 2.46 28.02
N LYS A 100 18.36 1.33 28.73
CA LYS A 100 18.85 0.07 28.17
C LYS A 100 18.01 -0.39 26.98
N ILE A 101 16.69 -0.36 27.09
CA ILE A 101 15.77 -0.71 25.99
C ILE A 101 15.96 0.23 24.80
N MET A 102 16.17 1.54 25.07
CA MET A 102 16.41 2.52 24.01
C MET A 102 17.73 2.27 23.28
N ILE A 103 18.79 1.87 23.99
CA ILE A 103 20.07 1.48 23.37
C ILE A 103 19.89 0.26 22.46
N GLU A 104 19.25 -0.81 22.96
CA GLU A 104 18.97 -2.02 22.16
C GLU A 104 18.15 -1.70 20.91
N ARG A 105 17.22 -0.76 21.01
CA ARG A 105 16.42 -0.29 19.87
C ARG A 105 17.25 0.52 18.87
N ILE A 106 18.16 1.36 19.34
CA ILE A 106 19.07 2.11 18.46
C ILE A 106 19.96 1.12 17.70
N ASP A 107 20.56 0.14 18.37
CA ASP A 107 21.41 -0.87 17.75
C ASP A 107 20.66 -1.67 16.67
N SER A 108 19.41 -2.05 16.95
CA SER A 108 18.55 -2.72 15.95
C SER A 108 18.28 -1.84 14.72
N ILE A 109 18.01 -0.55 14.91
CA ILE A 109 17.78 0.38 13.80
C ILE A 109 19.06 0.59 12.99
N GLU A 110 20.23 0.65 13.64
CA GLU A 110 21.51 0.77 12.96
C GLU A 110 21.80 -0.43 12.06
N GLN A 111 21.50 -1.65 12.51
CA GLN A 111 21.61 -2.87 11.71
C GLN A 111 20.65 -2.86 10.50
N ASP A 112 19.42 -2.39 10.69
CA ASP A 112 18.45 -2.23 9.60
C ASP A 112 18.94 -1.22 8.55
N ILE A 113 19.46 -0.07 8.99
CA ILE A 113 20.05 0.95 8.12
C ILE A 113 21.23 0.36 7.34
N GLN A 114 22.11 -0.41 7.98
CA GLN A 114 23.24 -1.05 7.31
C GLN A 114 22.77 -2.05 6.24
N THR A 115 21.76 -2.86 6.56
CA THR A 115 21.16 -3.80 5.60
C THR A 115 20.55 -3.08 4.40
N VAL A 116 19.84 -1.97 4.64
CA VAL A 116 19.28 -1.15 3.56
C VAL A 116 20.37 -0.51 2.70
N ARG A 117 21.45 -0.01 3.30
CA ARG A 117 22.60 0.54 2.55
C ARG A 117 23.22 -0.50 1.62
N LEU A 118 23.42 -1.74 2.09
CA LEU A 118 23.94 -2.83 1.27
C LEU A 118 23.00 -3.16 0.10
N LYS A 119 21.69 -3.26 0.35
CA LYS A 119 20.68 -3.48 -0.70
C LYS A 119 20.67 -2.35 -1.73
N HIS A 120 20.77 -1.10 -1.27
CA HIS A 120 20.84 0.05 -2.16
C HIS A 120 22.09 0.02 -3.05
N GLN A 121 23.25 -0.36 -2.52
CA GLN A 121 24.47 -0.50 -3.33
C GLN A 121 24.33 -1.56 -4.42
N VAL A 122 23.71 -2.71 -4.10
CA VAL A 122 23.43 -3.77 -5.07
C VAL A 122 22.47 -3.27 -6.15
N GLU A 123 21.39 -2.58 -5.78
CA GLU A 123 20.42 -2.06 -6.74
C GLU A 123 21.02 -0.98 -7.65
N VAL A 124 21.90 -0.12 -7.12
CA VAL A 124 22.63 0.87 -7.93
C VAL A 124 23.55 0.17 -8.94
N ALA A 125 24.25 -0.89 -8.55
CA ALA A 125 25.08 -1.66 -9.47
C ALA A 125 24.24 -2.36 -10.55
N HIS A 126 23.11 -2.93 -10.17
CA HIS A 126 22.16 -3.58 -11.08
C HIS A 126 21.55 -2.57 -12.08
N THR A 127 21.10 -1.40 -11.61
CA THR A 127 20.57 -0.33 -12.45
C THR A 127 21.61 0.16 -13.46
N LYS A 128 22.87 0.33 -13.03
CA LYS A 128 23.97 0.71 -13.94
C LYS A 128 24.20 -0.33 -15.04
N ALA A 129 24.15 -1.62 -14.70
CA ALA A 129 24.29 -2.69 -15.69
C ALA A 129 23.15 -2.67 -16.71
N ILE A 130 21.91 -2.45 -16.26
CA ILE A 130 20.74 -2.29 -17.15
C ILE A 130 20.89 -1.06 -18.04
N GLU A 131 21.32 0.08 -17.50
CA GLU A 131 21.54 1.30 -18.30
C GLU A 131 22.61 1.11 -19.37
N GLN A 132 23.68 0.36 -19.08
CA GLN A 132 24.71 0.01 -20.06
C GLN A 132 24.13 -0.88 -21.16
N SER A 133 23.41 -1.95 -20.80
CA SER A 133 22.74 -2.84 -21.76
C SER A 133 21.74 -2.08 -22.64
N LYS A 134 20.94 -1.18 -22.05
CA LYS A 134 20.01 -0.32 -22.79
C LYS A 134 20.72 0.55 -23.81
N LYS A 135 21.86 1.16 -23.45
CA LYS A 135 22.65 1.99 -24.39
C LYS A 135 23.17 1.15 -25.57
N ILE A 136 23.65 -0.05 -25.30
CA ILE A 136 24.12 -0.98 -26.35
C ILE A 136 22.97 -1.31 -27.30
N ALA A 137 21.83 -1.76 -26.77
CA ALA A 137 20.65 -2.08 -27.58
C ALA A 137 20.13 -0.87 -28.38
N GLN A 138 20.19 0.34 -27.82
CA GLN A 138 19.78 1.55 -28.53
C GLN A 138 20.69 1.87 -29.71
N VAL A 139 22.01 1.67 -29.56
CA VAL A 139 22.97 1.85 -30.66
C VAL A 139 22.75 0.79 -31.75
N GLU A 140 22.56 -0.47 -31.37
CA GLU A 140 22.26 -1.56 -32.32
C GLU A 140 20.97 -1.32 -33.10
N LEU A 141 19.91 -0.86 -32.41
CA LEU A 141 18.65 -0.50 -33.06
C LEU A 141 18.83 0.67 -34.03
N GLN A 142 19.62 1.69 -33.68
CA GLN A 142 19.90 2.81 -34.59
C GLN A 142 20.66 2.35 -35.83
N ASP A 143 21.68 1.50 -35.68
CA ASP A 143 22.46 0.95 -36.79
C ASP A 143 21.59 0.08 -37.72
N LEU A 144 20.76 -0.81 -37.15
CA LEU A 144 19.84 -1.63 -37.93
C LEU A 144 18.78 -0.77 -38.64
N THR A 145 18.23 0.23 -37.95
CA THR A 145 17.25 1.14 -38.53
C THR A 145 17.85 1.92 -39.70
N GLN A 146 19.08 2.41 -39.54
CA GLN A 146 19.80 3.10 -40.60
C GLN A 146 19.99 2.18 -41.82
N LYS A 147 20.46 0.95 -41.62
CA LYS A 147 20.64 -0.03 -42.71
C LYS A 147 19.33 -0.36 -43.42
N LEU A 148 18.23 -0.53 -42.67
CA LEU A 148 16.91 -0.78 -43.24
C LEU A 148 16.43 0.41 -44.09
N PHE A 149 16.68 1.64 -43.67
CA PHE A 149 16.35 2.83 -44.47
C PHE A 149 17.21 2.93 -45.73
N GLU A 150 18.51 2.64 -45.62
CA GLU A 150 19.42 2.62 -46.78
C GLU A 150 18.98 1.56 -47.81
N GLU A 151 18.66 0.34 -47.36
CA GLU A 151 18.19 -0.74 -48.22
C GLU A 151 16.81 -0.44 -48.85
N ALA A 152 15.86 0.09 -48.06
CA ALA A 152 14.57 0.50 -48.58
C ALA A 152 14.69 1.61 -49.65
N ASN A 153 15.58 2.58 -49.44
CA ASN A 153 15.83 3.64 -50.43
C ASN A 153 16.40 3.09 -51.74
N VAL A 154 17.32 2.11 -51.66
CA VAL A 154 17.85 1.42 -52.85
C VAL A 154 16.75 0.67 -53.59
N LEU A 155 15.89 -0.05 -52.86
CA LEU A 155 14.78 -0.79 -53.46
C LEU A 155 13.78 0.14 -54.14
N VAL A 156 13.40 1.23 -53.48
CA VAL A 156 12.49 2.25 -54.04
C VAL A 156 13.10 2.90 -55.28
N PHE A 157 14.39 3.22 -55.25
CA PHE A 157 15.08 3.77 -56.42
C PHE A 157 15.08 2.80 -57.60
N LYS A 158 15.31 1.51 -57.34
CA LYS A 158 15.28 0.47 -58.37
C LYS A 158 13.89 0.28 -58.97
N GLU A 159 12.87 0.18 -58.12
CA GLU A 159 11.45 0.12 -58.55
C GLU A 159 11.06 1.34 -59.38
N GLN A 160 11.49 2.54 -58.99
CA GLN A 160 11.24 3.77 -59.75
C GLN A 160 11.91 3.71 -61.13
N GLN A 161 13.15 3.24 -61.21
CA GLN A 161 13.86 3.09 -62.49
C GLN A 161 13.20 2.05 -63.40
N GLU A 162 12.79 0.90 -62.85
CA GLU A 162 12.08 -0.14 -63.59
C GLU A 162 10.72 0.35 -64.10
N LYS A 163 9.98 1.09 -63.26
CA LYS A 163 8.73 1.74 -63.66
C LYS A 163 8.91 2.71 -64.81
N GLU A 164 9.95 3.54 -64.78
CA GLU A 164 10.26 4.46 -65.89
C GLU A 164 10.63 3.73 -67.18
N GLN A 165 11.32 2.59 -67.09
CA GLN A 165 11.61 1.75 -68.26
C GLN A 165 10.36 1.11 -68.83
N LEU A 166 9.50 0.54 -67.97
CA LEU A 166 8.21 -0.02 -68.36
C LEU A 166 7.29 1.03 -68.99
N GLN A 167 7.28 2.25 -68.44
CA GLN A 167 6.48 3.34 -69.00
C GLN A 167 6.95 3.69 -70.42
N LYS A 168 8.26 3.78 -70.66
CA LYS A 168 8.78 4.02 -72.02
C LYS A 168 8.38 2.91 -72.99
N GLN A 169 8.50 1.65 -72.56
CA GLN A 169 8.06 0.51 -73.38
C GLN A 169 6.57 0.56 -73.67
N TYR A 170 5.74 0.96 -72.69
CA TYR A 170 4.31 1.13 -72.88
C TYR A 170 4.01 2.21 -73.92
N ASP A 171 4.63 3.38 -73.80
CA ASP A 171 4.47 4.51 -74.73
C ASP A 171 4.90 4.11 -76.16
N ASP A 172 6.01 3.36 -76.29
CA ASP A 172 6.48 2.83 -77.58
C ASP A 172 5.47 1.84 -78.19
N LEU A 173 4.94 0.90 -77.40
CA LEU A 173 3.91 -0.05 -77.85
C LEU A 173 2.61 0.67 -78.23
N GLU A 174 2.20 1.70 -77.48
CA GLU A 174 1.02 2.51 -77.79
C GLU A 174 1.19 3.23 -79.13
N HIS A 175 2.37 3.78 -79.42
CA HIS A 175 2.68 4.37 -80.71
C HIS A 175 2.63 3.34 -81.84
N VAL A 176 3.16 2.12 -81.62
CA VAL A 176 3.09 1.05 -82.64
C VAL A 176 1.64 0.60 -82.86
N LEU A 177 0.86 0.43 -81.80
CA LEU A 177 -0.55 0.04 -81.90
C LEU A 177 -1.34 1.06 -82.70
N THR A 178 -1.24 2.34 -82.35
CA THR A 178 -1.94 3.42 -83.07
C THR A 178 -1.55 3.48 -84.55
N GLU A 179 -0.28 3.26 -84.89
CA GLU A 179 0.16 3.18 -86.29
C GLU A 179 -0.41 1.94 -87.01
N THR A 180 -0.43 0.76 -86.35
CA THR A 180 -1.05 -0.43 -86.94
C THR A 180 -2.56 -0.32 -87.09
N GLU A 181 -3.25 0.30 -86.13
CA GLU A 181 -4.68 0.62 -86.22
C GLU A 181 -4.95 1.57 -87.37
N ARG A 182 -4.10 2.59 -87.56
CA ARG A 182 -4.17 3.50 -88.71
C ARG A 182 -4.01 2.74 -90.03
N GLN A 183 -3.03 1.84 -90.12
CA GLN A 183 -2.81 0.99 -91.30
C GLN A 183 -3.99 0.05 -91.57
N LEU A 184 -4.53 -0.59 -90.53
CA LEU A 184 -5.70 -1.46 -90.64
C LEU A 184 -6.94 -0.69 -91.08
N ASN A 185 -7.16 0.51 -90.54
CA ASN A 185 -8.26 1.38 -90.97
C ASN A 185 -8.13 1.75 -92.45
N LEU A 186 -6.92 2.07 -92.93
CA LEU A 186 -6.68 2.32 -94.35
C LEU A 186 -7.03 1.09 -95.20
N ILE A 187 -6.49 -0.08 -94.85
CA ILE A 187 -6.77 -1.33 -95.58
C ILE A 187 -8.26 -1.68 -95.52
N GLN A 188 -8.93 -1.46 -94.38
CA GLN A 188 -10.38 -1.64 -94.26
C GLN A 188 -11.12 -0.70 -95.21
N THR A 189 -10.76 0.59 -95.29
CA THR A 189 -11.40 1.51 -96.24
C THR A 189 -11.14 1.12 -97.69
N GLU A 190 -9.94 0.63 -98.03
CA GLU A 190 -9.62 0.12 -99.37
C GLU A 190 -10.43 -1.15 -99.70
N LEU A 191 -10.58 -2.07 -98.74
CA LEU A 191 -11.40 -3.27 -98.88
C LEU A 191 -12.89 -2.94 -98.95
N GLU A 192 -13.38 -1.93 -98.24
CA GLU A 192 -14.75 -1.44 -98.33
C GLU A 192 -15.01 -0.87 -99.74
N GLN A 193 -14.09 -0.06 -100.27
CA GLN A 193 -14.14 0.44 -101.64
C GLN A 193 -14.08 -0.68 -102.69
N LEU A 194 -13.27 -1.73 -102.46
CA LEU A 194 -13.22 -2.91 -103.33
C LEU A 194 -14.47 -3.77 -103.20
N ARG A 195 -15.05 -3.89 -102.00
CA ARG A 195 -16.33 -4.55 -101.79
C ARG A 195 -17.45 -3.79 -102.47
N GLU A 196 -17.52 -2.47 -102.38
CA GLU A 196 -18.49 -1.66 -103.15
C GLU A 196 -18.37 -1.92 -104.65
N LYS A 197 -17.14 -2.02 -105.16
CA LYS A 197 -16.86 -2.39 -106.56
C LYS A 197 -17.28 -3.83 -106.89
N MET A 198 -17.07 -4.80 -105.98
CA MET A 198 -17.49 -6.19 -106.16
C MET A 198 -18.98 -6.44 -105.93
N THR A 199 -19.65 -5.65 -105.08
CA THR A 199 -21.11 -5.66 -104.90
C THR A 199 -21.84 -5.03 -106.08
N HIS A 200 -21.14 -4.30 -106.95
CA HIS A 200 -21.65 -3.96 -108.27
C HIS A 200 -21.68 -5.16 -109.23
N ASP A 201 -20.94 -6.24 -108.95
CA ASP A 201 -20.80 -7.37 -109.88
C ASP A 201 -21.36 -8.72 -109.38
N GLU A 202 -21.47 -9.05 -108.08
CA GLU A 202 -22.24 -10.24 -107.64
C GLU A 202 -22.88 -10.11 -106.24
N GLU A 203 -24.22 -10.18 -106.20
CA GLU A 203 -24.97 -10.58 -105.00
C GLU A 203 -25.02 -12.11 -104.94
N ILE A 204 -24.54 -12.75 -103.86
CA ILE A 204 -25.17 -13.93 -103.23
C ILE A 204 -24.60 -14.16 -101.81
N LYS A 205 -25.55 -14.43 -100.91
CA LYS A 205 -25.44 -14.66 -99.46
C LYS A 205 -24.83 -16.02 -99.11
N THR A 206 -24.26 -16.14 -97.90
CA THR A 206 -24.28 -17.30 -96.96
C THR A 206 -23.24 -17.05 -95.87
N ALA A 207 -23.22 -17.66 -94.68
CA ALA A 207 -24.17 -18.23 -93.72
C ALA A 207 -23.33 -18.44 -92.44
N ALA A 208 -23.99 -18.43 -91.28
CA ALA A 208 -23.38 -18.45 -89.95
C ALA A 208 -22.47 -19.64 -89.65
N ILE A 209 -21.44 -19.42 -88.81
CA ILE A 209 -20.66 -20.47 -88.14
C ILE A 209 -20.74 -20.22 -86.62
N ASN A 210 -21.22 -21.25 -85.91
CA ASN A 210 -21.34 -21.31 -84.45
C ASN A 210 -19.98 -21.46 -83.75
N ARG A 211 -19.85 -20.83 -82.58
CA ARG A 211 -18.69 -20.88 -81.67
C ARG A 211 -19.12 -21.58 -80.36
N PRO A 212 -18.38 -22.55 -79.79
CA PRO A 212 -18.65 -23.01 -78.42
C PRO A 212 -17.85 -22.19 -77.39
N GLN A 213 -18.52 -21.78 -76.31
CA GLN A 213 -17.91 -21.21 -75.10
C GLN A 213 -17.25 -22.32 -74.26
N LEU A 214 -16.03 -22.07 -73.79
CA LEU A 214 -15.42 -22.83 -72.70
C LEU A 214 -15.95 -22.30 -71.35
N ASP A 215 -16.36 -23.23 -70.49
CA ASP A 215 -16.74 -23.01 -69.10
C ASP A 215 -15.49 -23.01 -68.20
N MET A 216 -15.27 -21.90 -67.50
CA MET A 216 -14.19 -21.67 -66.53
C MET A 216 -14.82 -21.58 -65.15
N SER A 217 -14.93 -22.70 -64.43
CA SER A 217 -15.37 -22.73 -63.02
C SER A 217 -14.94 -24.01 -62.30
N MET A 218 -13.64 -24.27 -62.20
CA MET A 218 -13.04 -25.31 -61.34
C MET A 218 -11.72 -24.79 -60.75
N LEU A 219 -11.77 -23.74 -59.94
CA LEU A 219 -10.64 -23.27 -59.14
C LEU A 219 -11.10 -22.78 -57.77
N PHE A 220 -11.50 -23.71 -56.89
CA PHE A 220 -11.43 -23.49 -55.44
C PHE A 220 -11.18 -24.82 -54.73
N ASP A 221 -9.91 -25.23 -54.73
CA ASP A 221 -9.41 -26.14 -53.70
C ASP A 221 -7.99 -25.70 -53.30
N GLN A 222 -7.91 -24.77 -52.36
CA GLN A 222 -6.67 -24.45 -51.65
C GLN A 222 -6.92 -24.47 -50.15
N LYS A 223 -6.24 -25.40 -49.48
CA LYS A 223 -6.04 -25.44 -48.03
C LYS A 223 -5.50 -24.08 -47.58
N GLN A 224 -6.30 -23.34 -46.82
CA GLN A 224 -5.87 -22.08 -46.22
C GLN A 224 -4.79 -22.31 -45.14
N PRO A 225 -3.76 -21.44 -45.07
CA PRO A 225 -2.75 -21.49 -44.02
C PRO A 225 -3.28 -20.96 -42.69
N VAL A 226 -2.69 -21.46 -41.60
CA VAL A 226 -3.13 -21.31 -40.20
C VAL A 226 -3.11 -19.86 -39.68
N GLU A 227 -2.44 -18.92 -40.36
CA GLU A 227 -2.31 -17.51 -39.95
C GLU A 227 -3.60 -16.69 -40.12
N VAL A 228 -4.45 -17.02 -41.12
CA VAL A 228 -5.68 -16.25 -41.39
C VAL A 228 -6.70 -16.42 -40.25
N ARG A 229 -6.70 -17.56 -39.55
CA ARG A 229 -7.60 -17.80 -38.41
C ARG A 229 -7.26 -16.93 -37.19
N SER A 230 -5.98 -16.70 -36.92
CA SER A 230 -5.56 -15.83 -35.80
C SER A 230 -6.03 -14.40 -35.99
N ILE A 231 -5.82 -13.85 -37.20
CA ILE A 231 -6.18 -12.47 -37.53
C ILE A 231 -7.70 -12.26 -37.49
N LEU A 232 -8.47 -13.20 -38.06
CA LEU A 232 -9.94 -13.13 -38.04
C LEU A 232 -10.51 -13.27 -36.63
N GLN A 233 -9.90 -14.09 -35.77
CA GLN A 233 -10.32 -14.26 -34.38
C GLN A 233 -10.09 -12.97 -33.57
N ASP A 234 -8.92 -12.34 -33.75
CA ASP A 234 -8.57 -11.09 -33.07
C ASP A 234 -9.46 -9.92 -33.52
N GLN A 235 -9.84 -9.88 -34.80
CA GLN A 235 -10.71 -8.85 -35.35
C GLN A 235 -12.15 -8.92 -34.80
N LEU A 236 -12.71 -10.12 -34.67
CA LEU A 236 -14.05 -10.31 -34.06
C LEU A 236 -14.11 -9.88 -32.58
N VAL A 237 -13.02 -10.10 -31.84
CA VAL A 237 -12.94 -9.70 -30.43
C VAL A 237 -12.83 -8.19 -30.29
N LEU A 238 -12.10 -7.53 -31.20
CA LEU A 238 -12.02 -6.08 -31.25
C LEU A 238 -13.36 -5.43 -31.64
N ASP A 239 -14.13 -6.06 -32.54
CA ASP A 239 -15.47 -5.59 -32.92
C ASP A 239 -16.47 -5.69 -31.74
N GLU A 240 -16.48 -6.81 -31.00
CA GLU A 240 -17.30 -6.95 -29.78
C GLU A 240 -16.90 -5.90 -28.72
N PHE A 241 -15.60 -5.62 -28.60
CA PHE A 241 -15.11 -4.60 -27.68
C PHE A 241 -15.50 -3.18 -28.12
N ALA A 242 -15.49 -2.89 -29.42
CA ALA A 242 -15.93 -1.60 -29.96
C ALA A 242 -17.41 -1.34 -29.65
N GLU A 243 -18.27 -2.35 -29.82
CA GLU A 243 -19.69 -2.28 -29.45
C GLU A 243 -19.88 -2.03 -27.95
N PHE A 244 -19.05 -2.67 -27.11
CA PHE A 244 -19.04 -2.42 -25.68
C PHE A 244 -18.67 -0.97 -25.34
N ILE A 245 -17.62 -0.41 -25.94
CA ILE A 245 -17.19 0.98 -25.69
C ILE A 245 -18.30 1.97 -26.07
N ALA A 246 -18.99 1.75 -27.19
CA ALA A 246 -20.13 2.57 -27.58
C ALA A 246 -21.27 2.50 -26.54
N SER A 247 -21.55 1.31 -26.02
CA SER A 247 -22.60 1.06 -25.04
C SER A 247 -22.29 1.61 -23.63
N VAL A 248 -21.04 1.58 -23.18
CA VAL A 248 -20.61 2.07 -21.85
C VAL A 248 -20.88 3.56 -21.67
N ARG A 249 -20.78 4.36 -22.73
CA ARG A 249 -21.00 5.81 -22.67
C ARG A 249 -22.43 6.13 -22.25
N THR A 250 -23.42 5.39 -22.73
CA THR A 250 -24.85 5.65 -22.47
C THR A 250 -25.39 4.92 -21.24
N VAL A 251 -24.91 3.71 -20.95
CA VAL A 251 -25.42 2.88 -19.85
C VAL A 251 -24.94 3.38 -18.47
N PRO A 252 -25.81 3.52 -17.45
CA PRO A 252 -25.39 3.92 -16.11
C PRO A 252 -24.52 2.84 -15.45
N MET A 253 -23.59 3.25 -14.59
CA MET A 253 -22.63 2.35 -13.93
C MET A 253 -23.29 1.17 -13.19
N THR A 254 -24.48 1.36 -12.63
CA THR A 254 -25.26 0.33 -11.92
C THR A 254 -25.81 -0.77 -12.84
N LYS A 255 -25.94 -0.51 -14.14
CA LYS A 255 -26.46 -1.46 -15.14
C LYS A 255 -25.36 -2.09 -16.00
N LEU A 256 -24.07 -1.85 -15.69
CA LEU A 256 -22.96 -2.42 -16.45
C LEU A 256 -22.98 -3.94 -16.50
N SER A 257 -23.48 -4.61 -15.46
CA SER A 257 -23.62 -6.07 -15.42
C SER A 257 -24.52 -6.66 -16.51
N ASN A 258 -25.30 -5.83 -17.21
CA ASN A 258 -26.20 -6.27 -18.26
C ASN A 258 -25.50 -6.43 -19.62
N LEU A 259 -24.39 -5.73 -19.83
CA LEU A 259 -23.61 -5.76 -21.07
C LEU A 259 -22.92 -7.13 -21.23
N SER A 260 -22.88 -7.67 -22.45
CA SER A 260 -22.27 -8.97 -22.79
C SER A 260 -20.82 -9.06 -22.30
N PHE A 261 -20.00 -8.11 -22.72
CA PHE A 261 -18.59 -8.02 -22.35
C PHE A 261 -18.38 -7.98 -20.83
N MET A 262 -19.21 -7.22 -20.10
CA MET A 262 -19.14 -7.14 -18.64
C MET A 262 -19.58 -8.44 -17.95
N LYS A 263 -20.55 -9.17 -18.50
CA LYS A 263 -20.93 -10.50 -17.97
C LYS A 263 -19.74 -11.47 -18.07
N VAL A 264 -18.99 -11.42 -19.17
CA VAL A 264 -17.77 -12.22 -19.36
C VAL A 264 -16.71 -11.82 -18.34
N CYS A 265 -16.42 -10.52 -18.17
CA CYS A 265 -15.46 -10.03 -17.19
C CYS A 265 -15.88 -10.37 -15.74
N LEU A 266 -17.18 -10.27 -15.43
CA LEU A 266 -17.73 -10.62 -14.13
C LEU A 266 -17.54 -12.11 -13.81
N LYS A 267 -17.76 -12.98 -14.79
CA LYS A 267 -17.65 -14.44 -14.62
C LYS A 267 -16.20 -14.91 -14.57
N SER A 268 -15.35 -14.38 -15.46
CA SER A 268 -14.01 -14.91 -15.70
C SER A 268 -12.95 -14.26 -14.81
N ASP A 269 -13.11 -12.98 -14.47
CA ASP A 269 -12.07 -12.18 -13.83
C ASP A 269 -12.51 -11.64 -12.45
N ILE A 270 -13.59 -10.85 -12.40
CA ILE A 270 -13.98 -10.10 -11.19
C ILE A 270 -14.46 -11.02 -10.07
N LYS A 271 -15.41 -11.94 -10.33
CA LYS A 271 -15.91 -12.85 -9.30
C LYS A 271 -14.80 -13.76 -8.75
N PRO A 272 -13.96 -14.42 -9.60
CA PRO A 272 -12.82 -15.19 -9.09
C PRO A 272 -11.84 -14.34 -8.29
N CYS A 273 -11.54 -13.12 -8.73
CA CYS A 273 -10.66 -12.20 -8.00
C CYS A 273 -11.26 -11.75 -6.65
N LEU A 274 -12.58 -11.66 -6.50
CA LEU A 274 -13.24 -11.32 -5.23
C LEU A 274 -13.72 -12.52 -4.41
N GLN A 275 -13.52 -13.75 -4.88
CA GLN A 275 -13.92 -14.96 -4.17
C GLN A 275 -12.98 -15.18 -2.97
N MET A 276 -13.36 -14.58 -1.85
CA MET A 276 -12.62 -14.60 -0.59
C MET A 276 -13.36 -15.46 0.45
N VAL A 277 -12.60 -16.08 1.36
CA VAL A 277 -13.01 -17.28 2.12
C VAL A 277 -14.03 -16.98 3.26
N ARG A 278 -14.28 -15.73 3.68
CA ARG A 278 -15.31 -15.41 4.72
C ARG A 278 -16.12 -14.10 4.53
N LYS A 279 -17.38 -14.17 4.99
CA LYS A 279 -18.35 -13.17 5.50
C LYS A 279 -18.73 -11.89 4.72
N ILE A 280 -18.08 -11.53 3.60
CA ILE A 280 -18.52 -10.36 2.80
C ILE A 280 -19.12 -10.80 1.46
N SER A 281 -20.35 -10.34 1.19
CA SER A 281 -21.00 -10.59 -0.10
C SER A 281 -20.22 -9.91 -1.23
N ILE A 282 -19.80 -10.69 -2.24
CA ILE A 282 -19.14 -10.18 -3.46
C ILE A 282 -19.98 -9.08 -4.10
N LYS A 283 -21.31 -9.25 -4.10
CA LYS A 283 -22.24 -8.24 -4.62
C LYS A 283 -22.11 -6.91 -3.86
N ARG A 284 -22.03 -6.95 -2.53
CA ARG A 284 -21.85 -5.75 -1.69
C ARG A 284 -20.53 -5.03 -2.00
N VAL A 285 -19.45 -5.78 -2.24
CA VAL A 285 -18.15 -5.21 -2.63
C VAL A 285 -18.24 -4.56 -4.01
N ILE A 286 -18.83 -5.25 -4.99
CA ILE A 286 -19.01 -4.72 -6.35
C ILE A 286 -19.87 -3.45 -6.30
N ASP A 287 -20.99 -3.47 -5.58
CA ASP A 287 -21.89 -2.31 -5.45
C ASP A 287 -21.16 -1.11 -4.83
N ALA A 288 -20.38 -1.34 -3.77
CA ALA A 288 -19.55 -0.31 -3.11
C ALA A 288 -18.42 0.24 -4.00
N ILE A 289 -17.83 -0.61 -4.84
CA ILE A 289 -16.84 -0.18 -5.83
C ILE A 289 -17.55 0.66 -6.89
N ILE A 290 -18.69 0.22 -7.42
CA ILE A 290 -19.48 0.93 -8.45
C ILE A 290 -19.94 2.31 -7.96
N SER A 291 -20.39 2.42 -6.71
CA SER A 291 -20.84 3.67 -6.07
C SER A 291 -19.69 4.59 -5.59
N LYS A 292 -18.44 4.14 -5.68
CA LYS A 292 -17.25 4.83 -5.10
C LYS A 292 -17.35 5.07 -3.58
N THR A 293 -18.00 4.17 -2.85
CA THR A 293 -18.06 4.22 -1.38
C THR A 293 -17.01 3.33 -0.70
N CYS A 294 -16.39 2.42 -1.46
CA CYS A 294 -15.29 1.59 -0.99
C CYS A 294 -14.01 2.41 -0.80
N LEU A 295 -13.47 2.44 0.42
CA LEU A 295 -12.24 3.14 0.78
C LEU A 295 -11.23 2.16 1.37
N ILE A 296 -9.97 2.29 0.96
CA ILE A 296 -8.84 1.48 1.44
C ILE A 296 -7.74 2.43 1.87
N GLU A 297 -7.25 2.28 3.09
CA GLU A 297 -6.23 3.14 3.68
C GLU A 297 -5.17 2.31 4.43
N PRO A 298 -3.93 2.79 4.52
CA PRO A 298 -2.95 2.20 5.41
C PRO A 298 -3.34 2.45 6.88
N CYS A 299 -3.08 1.50 7.76
CA CYS A 299 -3.28 1.67 9.20
C CYS A 299 -2.23 2.66 9.76
N SER A 300 -2.70 3.74 10.40
CA SER A 300 -1.84 4.81 10.94
C SER A 300 -1.39 4.59 12.39
N LYS A 301 -1.96 3.61 13.11
CA LYS A 301 -1.67 3.29 14.51
C LYS A 301 -1.28 1.81 14.65
N LYS A 302 -0.61 1.47 15.76
CA LYS A 302 -0.45 0.06 16.17
C LYS A 302 -1.84 -0.59 16.15
N VAL A 303 -1.97 -1.68 15.40
CA VAL A 303 -3.23 -2.43 15.27
C VAL A 303 -3.68 -2.84 16.67
N ASP A 304 -4.95 -2.56 17.00
CA ASP A 304 -5.50 -2.92 18.30
C ASP A 304 -5.38 -4.45 18.50
N PRO A 305 -4.85 -4.92 19.65
CA PRO A 305 -4.68 -6.35 19.94
C PRO A 305 -5.96 -7.20 19.81
N SER A 306 -7.13 -6.57 19.87
CA SER A 306 -8.44 -7.21 19.69
C SER A 306 -8.70 -7.72 18.27
N PHE A 307 -7.91 -7.31 17.28
CA PHE A 307 -8.04 -7.80 15.90
C PHE A 307 -7.19 -9.05 15.64
N ILE A 308 -7.87 -10.14 15.26
CA ILE A 308 -7.28 -11.48 15.20
C ILE A 308 -6.92 -11.89 13.75
N GLY A 309 -7.23 -11.09 12.73
CA GLY A 309 -6.92 -11.47 11.34
C GLY A 309 -7.53 -10.59 10.24
N CYS A 310 -7.34 -11.04 9.00
CA CYS A 310 -7.89 -10.38 7.80
C CYS A 310 -9.40 -10.66 7.66
N HIS A 311 -10.20 -9.60 7.52
CA HIS A 311 -11.67 -9.71 7.43
C HIS A 311 -12.19 -10.28 6.10
N LEU A 312 -11.33 -10.35 5.07
CA LEU A 312 -11.69 -10.82 3.73
C LEU A 312 -11.33 -12.29 3.54
N CYS A 313 -10.05 -12.66 3.66
CA CYS A 313 -9.63 -14.06 3.53
C CYS A 313 -9.87 -14.88 4.80
N GLY A 314 -10.15 -14.24 5.95
CA GLY A 314 -10.38 -14.95 7.21
C GLY A 314 -9.14 -15.59 7.82
N ARG A 315 -7.94 -15.34 7.27
CA ARG A 315 -6.66 -15.77 7.85
C ARG A 315 -6.49 -15.13 9.22
N THR A 316 -6.41 -15.97 10.25
CA THR A 316 -6.05 -15.57 11.62
C THR A 316 -4.54 -15.48 11.73
N LEU A 317 -4.05 -14.45 12.41
CA LEU A 317 -2.62 -14.22 12.63
C LEU A 317 -2.37 -14.41 14.12
N GLU A 318 -1.91 -15.61 14.48
CA GLU A 318 -1.74 -16.02 15.88
C GLU A 318 -0.52 -15.35 16.51
N GLU A 319 0.54 -15.14 15.73
CA GLU A 319 1.77 -14.50 16.18
C GLU A 319 1.69 -12.96 16.14
N GLU A 320 2.13 -12.31 17.21
CA GLU A 320 2.10 -10.85 17.37
C GLU A 320 2.93 -10.11 16.30
N GLN A 321 4.01 -10.74 15.81
CA GLN A 321 4.84 -10.23 14.71
C GLN A 321 4.10 -10.29 13.35
N GLU A 322 3.24 -11.29 13.13
CA GLU A 322 2.43 -11.39 11.93
C GLU A 322 1.28 -10.38 11.91
N ARG A 323 0.76 -9.98 13.09
CA ARG A 323 -0.29 -8.94 13.19
C ARG A 323 0.18 -7.57 12.67
N LEU A 324 1.49 -7.31 12.66
CA LEU A 324 2.11 -6.14 12.03
C LEU A 324 2.05 -6.16 10.48
N LEU A 325 1.65 -7.29 9.88
CA LEU A 325 1.43 -7.44 8.44
C LEU A 325 0.05 -6.94 7.99
N LEU A 326 -0.90 -6.76 8.92
CA LEU A 326 -2.21 -6.12 8.67
C LEU A 326 -2.06 -4.59 8.59
N ARG A 327 -1.38 -4.13 7.54
CA ARG A 327 -1.07 -2.72 7.32
C ARG A 327 -2.21 -1.95 6.64
N TRP A 328 -3.30 -2.62 6.29
CA TRP A 328 -4.37 -2.03 5.49
C TRP A 328 -5.72 -2.21 6.18
N ARG A 329 -6.56 -1.18 6.05
CA ARG A 329 -7.96 -1.19 6.48
C ARG A 329 -8.86 -0.76 5.33
N PHE A 330 -10.09 -1.21 5.35
CA PHE A 330 -11.10 -0.85 4.36
C PHE A 330 -12.47 -0.65 4.99
N ARG A 331 -13.34 0.08 4.28
CA ARG A 331 -14.77 0.19 4.56
C ARG A 331 -15.53 0.24 3.23
N LEU A 332 -16.71 -0.36 3.17
CA LEU A 332 -17.51 -0.43 1.93
C LEU A 332 -18.56 0.69 1.84
N SER A 333 -18.97 1.23 2.99
CA SER A 333 -19.87 2.37 3.14
C SER A 333 -19.30 3.38 4.13
N TYR A 334 -19.76 4.63 4.07
CA TYR A 334 -19.43 5.67 5.05
C TYR A 334 -19.94 5.33 6.46
N PHE A 335 -21.00 4.51 6.54
CA PHE A 335 -21.60 4.04 7.78
C PHE A 335 -20.99 2.74 8.32
N ASP A 336 -20.11 2.09 7.55
CA ASP A 336 -19.46 0.86 7.98
C ASP A 336 -18.26 1.17 8.88
N GLU A 337 -18.03 0.30 9.87
CA GLU A 337 -16.79 0.30 10.63
C GLU A 337 -15.58 -0.12 9.77
N TRP A 338 -14.40 0.35 10.16
CA TRP A 338 -13.15 -0.03 9.49
C TRP A 338 -12.81 -1.48 9.79
N ALA A 339 -12.65 -2.27 8.73
CA ALA A 339 -12.19 -3.65 8.80
C ALA A 339 -10.74 -3.78 8.35
N LEU A 340 -9.97 -4.67 8.98
CA LEU A 340 -8.58 -4.91 8.61
C LEU A 340 -8.45 -5.92 7.47
N MET A 341 -7.45 -5.71 6.61
CA MET A 341 -7.10 -6.62 5.52
C MET A 341 -5.59 -6.83 5.41
N ASP A 342 -5.21 -7.98 4.88
CA ASP A 342 -3.81 -8.27 4.51
C ASP A 342 -3.46 -7.64 3.15
N LYS A 343 -2.16 -7.67 2.82
CA LYS A 343 -1.65 -7.16 1.54
C LYS A 343 -2.28 -7.86 0.33
N HIS A 344 -2.44 -9.18 0.38
CA HIS A 344 -2.97 -9.97 -0.74
C HIS A 344 -4.42 -9.60 -1.05
N CYS A 345 -5.26 -9.49 -0.03
CA CYS A 345 -6.66 -9.08 -0.17
C CYS A 345 -6.76 -7.63 -0.65
N ARG A 346 -5.86 -6.76 -0.19
CA ARG A 346 -5.76 -5.38 -0.67
C ARG A 346 -5.49 -5.35 -2.16
N ASP A 347 -4.50 -6.10 -2.64
CA ASP A 347 -4.11 -6.09 -4.05
C ASP A 347 -5.21 -6.67 -4.96
N ARG A 348 -5.95 -7.68 -4.48
CA ARG A 348 -7.17 -8.19 -5.13
C ARG A 348 -8.25 -7.11 -5.27
N MET A 349 -8.62 -6.45 -4.17
CA MET A 349 -9.63 -5.39 -4.20
C MET A 349 -9.21 -4.21 -5.08
N VAL A 350 -7.97 -3.75 -4.96
CA VAL A 350 -7.46 -2.62 -5.74
C VAL A 350 -7.42 -2.93 -7.22
N SER A 351 -7.05 -4.15 -7.63
CA SER A 351 -7.05 -4.54 -9.04
C SER A 351 -8.45 -4.48 -9.67
N VAL A 352 -9.49 -4.84 -8.91
CA VAL A 352 -10.89 -4.69 -9.36
C VAL A 352 -11.32 -3.21 -9.36
N MET A 353 -10.92 -2.42 -8.37
CA MET A 353 -11.21 -0.99 -8.31
C MET A 353 -10.64 -0.24 -9.51
N GLU A 354 -9.38 -0.53 -9.87
CA GLU A 354 -8.72 0.07 -11.04
C GLU A 354 -9.42 -0.29 -12.35
N PHE A 355 -9.90 -1.53 -12.50
CA PHE A 355 -10.70 -1.94 -13.67
C PHE A 355 -12.00 -1.14 -13.78
N TYR A 356 -12.73 -0.95 -12.69
CA TYR A 356 -13.93 -0.11 -12.70
C TYR A 356 -13.63 1.38 -12.90
N ASP A 357 -12.50 1.88 -12.40
CA ASP A 357 -12.05 3.24 -12.67
C ASP A 357 -11.66 3.45 -14.13
N PHE A 358 -11.05 2.45 -14.77
CA PHE A 358 -10.81 2.45 -16.21
C PHE A 358 -12.12 2.55 -17.01
N ILE A 359 -13.13 1.74 -16.68
CA ILE A 359 -14.46 1.83 -17.32
C ILE A 359 -15.08 3.21 -17.13
N ARG A 360 -14.93 3.82 -15.93
CA ARG A 360 -15.39 5.20 -15.71
C ARG A 360 -14.64 6.20 -16.58
N ARG A 361 -13.32 6.08 -16.71
CA ARG A 361 -12.52 6.97 -17.57
C ARG A 361 -12.97 6.87 -19.02
N ILE A 362 -13.26 5.68 -19.52
CA ILE A 362 -13.90 5.49 -20.84
C ILE A 362 -15.23 6.24 -20.90
N LYS A 363 -16.11 6.05 -19.90
CA LYS A 363 -17.43 6.70 -19.86
C LYS A 363 -17.34 8.23 -19.85
N HIS A 364 -16.32 8.82 -19.22
CA HIS A 364 -16.11 10.26 -19.16
C HIS A 364 -15.31 10.83 -20.36
N GLY A 365 -14.97 10.00 -21.36
CA GLY A 365 -14.28 10.47 -22.58
C GLY A 365 -12.78 10.64 -22.46
N TYR A 366 -12.13 10.18 -21.38
CA TYR A 366 -10.66 10.31 -21.23
C TYR A 366 -9.86 9.56 -22.31
N TYR A 367 -10.49 8.62 -23.01
CA TYR A 367 -9.89 7.81 -24.06
C TYR A 367 -10.35 8.21 -25.48
N ASP A 368 -11.00 9.35 -25.67
CA ASP A 368 -11.54 9.76 -26.98
C ASP A 368 -10.48 9.90 -28.09
N ASN A 369 -9.23 10.19 -27.73
CA ASN A 369 -8.10 10.33 -28.67
C ASN A 369 -7.31 9.02 -28.90
N HIS A 370 -7.72 7.90 -28.31
CA HIS A 370 -6.98 6.63 -28.39
C HIS A 370 -7.63 5.69 -29.40
N THR A 371 -6.83 4.82 -30.03
CA THR A 371 -7.38 3.79 -30.91
C THR A 371 -8.10 2.72 -30.08
N ILE A 372 -9.05 2.01 -30.70
CA ILE A 372 -9.77 0.91 -30.04
C ILE A 372 -8.77 -0.16 -29.55
N LEU A 373 -7.70 -0.39 -30.33
CA LEU A 373 -6.64 -1.32 -29.98
C LEU A 373 -5.91 -0.92 -28.70
N ASP A 374 -5.54 0.35 -28.53
CA ASP A 374 -4.85 0.84 -27.33
C ASP A 374 -5.73 0.68 -26.08
N ILE A 375 -7.02 1.00 -26.21
CA ILE A 375 -8.01 0.86 -25.13
C ILE A 375 -8.20 -0.63 -24.79
N TYR A 376 -8.23 -1.51 -25.80
CA TYR A 376 -8.34 -2.95 -25.61
C TYR A 376 -7.09 -3.55 -24.94
N GLN A 377 -5.90 -3.09 -25.30
CA GLN A 377 -4.65 -3.50 -24.65
C GLN A 377 -4.64 -3.11 -23.16
N GLU A 378 -5.05 -1.88 -22.83
CA GLU A 378 -5.16 -1.45 -21.43
C GLU A 378 -6.22 -2.25 -20.65
N CYS A 379 -7.37 -2.53 -21.28
CA CYS A 379 -8.40 -3.41 -20.73
C CYS A 379 -7.83 -4.81 -20.44
N SER A 380 -7.09 -5.39 -21.40
CA SER A 380 -6.46 -6.70 -21.29
C SER A 380 -5.40 -6.73 -20.18
N ARG A 381 -4.60 -5.67 -20.05
CA ARG A 381 -3.62 -5.50 -18.97
C ARG A 381 -4.28 -5.49 -17.60
N LEU A 382 -5.39 -4.77 -17.43
CA LEU A 382 -6.15 -4.72 -16.17
C LEU A 382 -6.82 -6.06 -15.84
N ARG A 383 -7.35 -6.77 -16.85
CA ARG A 383 -7.88 -8.12 -16.68
C ARG A 383 -6.79 -9.11 -16.26
N LEU A 384 -5.61 -9.05 -16.87
CA LEU A 384 -4.45 -9.84 -16.47
C LEU A 384 -4.03 -9.53 -15.03
N ARG A 385 -4.03 -8.26 -14.61
CA ARG A 385 -3.73 -7.89 -13.22
C ARG A 385 -4.73 -8.48 -12.22
N MET A 386 -6.02 -8.49 -12.55
CA MET A 386 -7.04 -9.18 -11.74
C MET A 386 -6.79 -10.69 -11.68
N PHE A 387 -6.41 -11.30 -12.81
CA PHE A 387 -6.09 -12.72 -12.89
C PHE A 387 -4.88 -13.11 -12.03
N ILE A 388 -3.79 -12.32 -12.09
CA ILE A 388 -2.57 -12.55 -11.30
C ILE A 388 -2.83 -12.34 -9.80
N SER A 389 -3.75 -11.44 -9.45
CA SER A 389 -4.07 -11.14 -8.05
C SER A 389 -4.96 -12.20 -7.39
N ARG A 390 -5.71 -12.98 -8.17
CA ARG A 390 -6.62 -14.03 -7.69
C ARG A 390 -5.88 -15.03 -6.81
#